data_AF-A0A8K0J6J5-F1
#
_entry.id   AF-A0A8K0J6J5-F1
#
_cell.length_a   1.000
_cell.length_b   1.000
_cell.length_c   1.000
_cell.angle_alpha   90.00
_cell.angle_beta   90.00
_cell.angle_gamma   90.00
#
_symmetry.space_group_name_H-M   'P 1'
#
loop_
_entity.id
_entity.type
_entity.pdbx_description
1 polymer ?
#
loop_
_entity_poly.entity_id
_entity_poly.type
_entity_poly.pdbx_seq_one_letter_code
_entity_poly.pdbx_strand_id
1 'polypeptide(L)'
;MGAQHSAPGFGDGATAGKKMCYYQVIGVAWNATDLEIKKAYRRKALELHPDRNLDDVHEATRKFAEIQAAYEILSDPQERAWYDSHRDAVLAGNDNSSTGPTLFRNVRLTSTEEILDLVGKFSHAKAFHDESTGFFGMAREVFEHLAMEEEVATEAADVACPQYPSFGFSADDYDTIVKPFYASWSGFSTRKSFSWKEKYRLSDAPDRRVRRLMEKENKKCREDAIRQFNEAVRFFITFVRRRDPRYIPNSQTPADRQISLRNAAASQAARSRTAYQQKIGSYEDPEWTRPQQDGTHEDDFSDIEVESDVEILKCVICKKSFKSIQQFEVHERSKKHHKAVQQLRSKMKKENMDLGLSPGPPPDTGYTETITLSLAEHIPVQRGSEDLNVDAMTRLEDRQSTADP
;
A
#
# COMPACT_ATOMS: atom_id res chain seq x y z
N MET A 1 -2.45 64.78 6.81
CA MET A 1 -2.25 63.79 5.73
C MET A 1 -2.15 62.41 6.36
N GLY A 2 -3.28 61.82 6.77
CA GLY A 2 -3.32 60.50 7.39
C GLY A 2 -3.70 59.46 6.35
N ALA A 3 -2.79 58.52 6.07
CA ALA A 3 -2.99 57.42 5.15
C ALA A 3 -3.95 56.39 5.76
N GLN A 4 -5.09 56.16 5.12
CA GLN A 4 -5.98 55.05 5.44
C GLN A 4 -5.81 53.98 4.36
N HIS A 5 -5.30 52.83 4.78
CA HIS A 5 -5.22 51.63 3.98
C HIS A 5 -6.61 50.97 3.95
N SER A 6 -7.26 50.95 2.79
CA SER A 6 -8.50 50.20 2.58
C SER A 6 -8.17 48.77 2.16
N ALA A 7 -8.61 47.80 2.97
CA ALA A 7 -8.62 46.38 2.63
C ALA A 7 -9.70 46.10 1.55
N PRO A 8 -9.48 45.15 0.62
CA PRO A 8 -10.52 44.73 -0.30
C PRO A 8 -11.48 43.79 0.42
N GLY A 9 -12.74 44.20 0.52
CA GLY A 9 -13.83 43.36 0.99
C GLY A 9 -14.04 42.17 0.04
N PHE A 10 -14.13 40.98 0.62
CA PHE A 10 -14.68 39.80 -0.05
C PHE A 10 -16.16 40.08 -0.34
N GLY A 11 -16.44 40.45 -1.59
CA GLY A 11 -17.81 40.53 -2.10
C GLY A 11 -18.36 39.12 -2.28
N ASP A 12 -19.45 38.83 -1.58
CA ASP A 12 -20.39 37.75 -1.85
C ASP A 12 -20.93 37.89 -3.28
N GLY A 13 -20.23 37.25 -4.22
CA GLY A 13 -20.71 37.02 -5.58
C GLY A 13 -21.43 35.68 -5.61
N ALA A 14 -22.75 35.74 -5.75
CA ALA A 14 -23.64 34.59 -5.94
C ALA A 14 -23.03 33.49 -6.84
N THR A 15 -22.67 32.35 -6.25
CA THR A 15 -22.22 31.17 -6.99
C THR A 15 -23.42 30.38 -7.47
N ALA A 16 -23.92 30.72 -8.65
CA ALA A 16 -24.80 29.85 -9.42
C ALA A 16 -24.06 28.54 -9.75
N GLY A 17 -24.58 27.41 -9.26
CA GLY A 17 -24.40 26.08 -9.86
C GLY A 17 -23.01 25.43 -9.85
N LYS A 18 -21.99 25.95 -9.16
CA LYS A 18 -20.69 25.29 -9.11
C LYS A 18 -20.75 24.07 -8.19
N LYS A 19 -20.65 22.85 -8.75
CA LYS A 19 -20.49 21.61 -7.95
C LYS A 19 -19.40 21.86 -6.90
N MET A 20 -19.70 21.69 -5.62
CA MET A 20 -18.75 21.98 -4.55
C MET A 20 -17.60 20.95 -4.58
N CYS A 21 -16.35 21.39 -4.37
CA CYS A 21 -15.22 20.45 -4.29
C CYS A 21 -15.39 19.52 -3.09
N TYR A 22 -15.04 18.24 -3.19
CA TYR A 22 -15.12 17.31 -2.05
C TYR A 22 -14.29 17.77 -0.85
N TYR A 23 -13.13 18.39 -1.09
CA TYR A 23 -12.33 19.03 -0.05
C TYR A 23 -13.07 20.20 0.63
N GLN A 24 -13.84 20.98 -0.12
CA GLN A 24 -14.65 22.07 0.42
C GLN A 24 -15.86 21.54 1.21
N VAL A 25 -16.50 20.47 0.74
CA VAL A 25 -17.62 19.80 1.42
C VAL A 25 -17.19 19.28 2.80
N ILE A 26 -16.01 18.67 2.90
CA ILE A 26 -15.46 18.22 4.19
C ILE A 26 -14.86 19.39 5.01
N GLY A 27 -14.43 20.46 4.35
CA GLY A 27 -13.81 21.62 4.97
C GLY A 27 -12.31 21.43 5.28
N VAL A 28 -11.58 20.81 4.35
CA VAL A 28 -10.13 20.55 4.43
C VAL A 28 -9.40 21.18 3.24
N ALA A 29 -8.09 21.40 3.39
CA ALA A 29 -7.25 21.84 2.28
C ALA A 29 -7.03 20.71 1.26
N TRP A 30 -6.68 21.08 0.02
CA TRP A 30 -6.42 20.11 -1.06
C TRP A 30 -5.23 19.19 -0.77
N ASN A 31 -4.24 19.68 -0.01
CA ASN A 31 -3.05 18.95 0.42
C ASN A 31 -3.24 18.22 1.76
N ALA A 32 -4.49 18.07 2.24
CA ALA A 32 -4.77 17.45 3.53
C ALA A 32 -4.30 15.99 3.57
N THR A 33 -3.81 15.56 4.73
CA THR A 33 -3.43 14.16 4.96
C THR A 33 -4.66 13.29 5.23
N ASP A 34 -4.54 11.97 5.02
CA ASP A 34 -5.64 11.02 5.25
C ASP A 34 -6.17 11.08 6.70
N LEU A 35 -5.28 11.38 7.66
CA LEU A 35 -5.64 11.58 9.06
C LEU A 35 -6.49 12.83 9.29
N GLU A 36 -6.17 13.92 8.59
CA GLU A 36 -6.93 15.18 8.64
C GLU A 36 -8.31 15.01 8.01
N ILE A 37 -8.39 14.33 6.86
CA ILE A 37 -9.66 14.01 6.18
C ILE A 37 -10.55 13.19 7.12
N LYS A 38 -10.00 12.14 7.75
CA LYS A 38 -10.72 11.30 8.72
C LYS A 38 -11.13 12.05 9.99
N LYS A 39 -10.31 12.98 10.46
CA LYS A 39 -10.64 13.83 11.62
C LYS A 39 -11.76 14.81 11.28
N ALA A 40 -11.70 15.45 10.12
CA ALA A 40 -12.71 16.39 9.64
C ALA A 40 -14.06 15.70 9.40
N TYR A 41 -14.05 14.51 8.78
CA TYR A 41 -15.25 13.69 8.61
C TYR A 41 -15.93 13.36 9.94
N ARG A 42 -15.17 12.88 10.93
CA ARG A 42 -15.74 12.55 12.26
C ARG A 42 -16.36 13.78 12.95
N ARG A 43 -15.72 14.95 12.82
CA ARG A 43 -16.27 16.20 13.36
C ARG A 43 -17.57 16.58 12.65
N LYS A 44 -17.61 16.52 11.32
CA LYS A 44 -18.80 16.84 10.52
C LYS A 44 -19.95 15.87 10.74
N ALA A 45 -19.66 14.58 10.90
CA ALA A 45 -20.65 13.57 11.24
C ALA A 45 -21.34 13.84 12.60
N LEU A 46 -20.57 14.30 13.60
CA LEU A 46 -21.12 14.69 14.91
C LEU A 46 -21.93 15.99 14.85
N GLU A 47 -21.52 16.95 14.01
CA GLU A 47 -22.26 18.20 13.78
C GLU A 47 -23.60 17.95 13.08
N LEU A 48 -23.65 17.02 12.13
CA LEU A 48 -24.84 16.70 11.32
C LEU A 48 -25.65 15.51 11.84
N HIS A 49 -25.35 15.01 13.04
CA HIS A 49 -26.08 13.88 13.62
C HIS A 49 -27.54 14.26 13.89
N PRO A 50 -28.53 13.41 13.56
CA PRO A 50 -29.95 13.73 13.73
C PRO A 50 -30.34 14.04 15.18
N ASP A 51 -29.64 13.45 16.16
CA ASP A 51 -29.82 13.73 17.59
C ASP A 51 -29.49 15.19 17.98
N ARG A 52 -28.59 15.85 17.24
CA ARG A 52 -28.21 17.25 17.50
C ARG A 52 -29.03 18.25 16.69
N ASN A 53 -29.64 17.81 15.59
CA ASN A 53 -30.40 18.65 14.66
C ASN A 53 -31.85 18.15 14.58
N LEU A 54 -32.55 18.15 15.72
CA LEU A 54 -33.94 17.72 15.83
C LEU A 54 -34.88 18.60 15.01
N ASP A 55 -34.56 19.89 14.85
CA ASP A 55 -35.37 20.86 14.11
C ASP A 55 -35.15 20.81 12.59
N ASP A 56 -34.02 20.23 12.14
CA ASP A 56 -33.61 20.24 10.73
C ASP A 56 -33.00 18.90 10.28
N VAL A 57 -33.74 17.82 10.58
CA VAL A 57 -33.31 16.44 10.26
C VAL A 57 -33.12 16.25 8.76
N HIS A 58 -33.96 16.88 7.92
CA HIS A 58 -33.94 16.66 6.48
C HIS A 58 -32.72 17.31 5.81
N GLU A 59 -32.38 18.56 6.14
CA GLU A 59 -31.19 19.21 5.58
C GLU A 59 -29.91 18.59 6.16
N ALA A 60 -29.91 18.23 7.44
CA ALA A 60 -28.80 17.51 8.07
C ALA A 60 -28.53 16.17 7.37
N THR A 61 -29.57 15.40 7.06
CA THR A 61 -29.45 14.12 6.32
C THR A 61 -28.88 14.33 4.92
N ARG A 62 -29.34 15.37 4.20
CA ARG A 62 -28.81 15.67 2.86
C ARG A 62 -27.33 16.04 2.89
N LYS A 63 -26.94 16.97 3.77
CA LYS A 63 -25.54 17.38 3.95
C LYS A 63 -24.68 16.21 4.44
N PHE A 64 -25.22 15.35 5.30
CA PHE A 64 -24.52 14.17 5.77
C PHE A 64 -24.22 13.20 4.62
N ALA A 65 -25.19 12.97 3.73
CA ALA A 65 -24.98 12.17 2.52
C ALA A 65 -23.90 12.77 1.60
N GLU A 66 -23.90 14.09 1.40
CA GLU A 66 -22.86 14.79 0.61
C GLU A 66 -21.46 14.65 1.24
N ILE A 67 -21.34 14.77 2.56
CA ILE A 67 -20.08 14.61 3.29
C ILE A 67 -19.61 13.15 3.27
N GLN A 68 -20.53 12.20 3.38
CA GLN A 68 -20.21 10.78 3.29
C GLN A 68 -19.69 10.41 1.89
N ALA A 69 -20.33 10.91 0.82
CA ALA A 69 -19.87 10.74 -0.54
C ALA A 69 -18.47 11.34 -0.76
N ALA A 70 -18.23 12.55 -0.25
CA ALA A 70 -16.93 13.20 -0.32
C ALA A 70 -15.84 12.40 0.42
N TYR A 71 -16.16 11.88 1.61
CA TYR A 71 -15.21 11.09 2.41
C TYR A 71 -14.86 9.77 1.74
N GLU A 72 -15.82 9.08 1.13
CA GLU A 72 -15.59 7.81 0.43
C GLU A 72 -14.50 7.96 -0.64
N ILE A 73 -14.68 8.94 -1.52
CA ILE A 73 -13.76 9.22 -2.63
C ILE A 73 -12.39 9.70 -2.13
N LEU A 74 -12.37 10.56 -1.10
CA LEU A 74 -11.12 11.12 -0.58
C LEU A 74 -10.37 10.18 0.37
N SER A 75 -11.04 9.17 0.94
CA SER A 75 -10.43 8.21 1.85
C SER A 75 -9.58 7.15 1.15
N ASP A 76 -9.85 6.89 -0.13
CA ASP A 76 -9.10 5.93 -0.92
C ASP A 76 -8.02 6.62 -1.76
N PRO A 77 -6.75 6.22 -1.68
CA PRO A 77 -5.68 6.84 -2.46
C PRO A 77 -5.90 6.79 -3.98
N GLN A 78 -6.48 5.72 -4.52
CA GLN A 78 -6.72 5.55 -5.94
C GLN A 78 -7.88 6.42 -6.41
N GLU A 79 -8.99 6.45 -5.66
CA GLU A 79 -10.15 7.30 -6.00
C GLU A 79 -9.83 8.78 -5.80
N ARG A 80 -9.03 9.10 -4.78
CA ARG A 80 -8.51 10.46 -4.55
C ARG A 80 -7.60 10.91 -5.69
N ALA A 81 -6.65 10.09 -6.12
CA ALA A 81 -5.77 10.44 -7.24
C ALA A 81 -6.56 10.66 -8.54
N TRP A 82 -7.58 9.83 -8.79
CA TRP A 82 -8.48 9.97 -9.93
C TRP A 82 -9.33 11.24 -9.86
N TYR A 83 -9.86 11.54 -8.66
CA TYR A 83 -10.59 12.78 -8.41
C TYR A 83 -9.71 14.00 -8.59
N ASP A 84 -8.49 13.99 -8.06
CA ASP A 84 -7.56 15.12 -8.15
C ASP A 84 -7.16 15.40 -9.61
N SER A 85 -6.98 14.36 -10.44
CA SER A 85 -6.65 14.53 -11.86
C SER A 85 -7.82 15.02 -12.72
N HIS A 86 -9.06 14.72 -12.33
CA HIS A 86 -10.27 15.12 -13.05
C HIS A 86 -11.07 16.21 -12.35
N ARG A 87 -10.54 16.79 -11.27
CA ARG A 87 -11.23 17.76 -10.41
C ARG A 87 -11.78 18.93 -11.21
N ASP A 88 -10.95 19.51 -12.08
CA ASP A 88 -11.34 20.67 -12.87
C ASP A 88 -12.48 20.33 -13.84
N ALA A 89 -12.47 19.13 -14.45
CA ALA A 89 -13.54 18.66 -15.32
C ALA A 89 -14.85 18.43 -14.54
N VAL A 90 -14.77 17.85 -13.35
CA VAL A 90 -15.95 17.61 -12.49
C VAL A 90 -16.54 18.93 -12.00
N LEU A 91 -15.70 19.91 -11.61
CA LEU A 91 -16.13 21.21 -11.09
C LEU A 91 -16.60 22.18 -12.17
N ALA A 92 -16.02 22.11 -13.37
CA ALA A 92 -16.43 22.91 -14.52
C ALA A 92 -17.82 22.53 -15.03
N GLY A 93 -18.38 21.40 -14.57
CA GLY A 93 -19.80 21.08 -14.65
C GLY A 93 -20.43 21.39 -16.01
N ASN A 94 -20.05 20.67 -17.06
CA ASN A 94 -20.65 20.71 -18.40
C ASN A 94 -21.34 22.03 -18.83
N ASP A 95 -20.64 23.16 -18.78
CA ASP A 95 -21.03 24.38 -19.51
C ASP A 95 -20.93 24.19 -21.04
N ASN A 96 -20.46 23.02 -21.50
CA ASN A 96 -20.39 22.61 -22.91
C ASN A 96 -21.62 21.83 -23.40
N SER A 97 -22.75 21.88 -22.68
CA SER A 97 -24.04 21.38 -23.18
C SER A 97 -24.59 22.15 -24.41
N SER A 98 -23.84 23.12 -24.95
CA SER A 98 -24.05 23.74 -26.27
C SER A 98 -23.65 22.83 -27.43
N THR A 99 -22.89 21.76 -27.20
CA THR A 99 -22.66 20.70 -28.20
C THR A 99 -23.62 19.58 -27.87
N GLY A 100 -24.65 19.36 -28.69
CA GLY A 100 -25.62 18.28 -28.49
C GLY A 100 -24.94 16.92 -28.29
N PRO A 101 -25.65 15.90 -27.78
CA PRO A 101 -25.07 14.58 -27.54
C PRO A 101 -24.28 14.16 -28.78
N THR A 102 -22.99 13.85 -28.61
CA THR A 102 -22.17 13.38 -29.71
C THR A 102 -22.76 12.05 -30.15
N LEU A 103 -23.52 12.06 -31.24
CA LEU A 103 -24.14 10.89 -31.84
C LEU A 103 -23.19 10.33 -32.89
N PHE A 104 -22.85 9.04 -32.79
CA PHE A 104 -22.17 8.30 -33.85
C PHE A 104 -23.14 7.23 -34.33
N ARG A 105 -23.51 7.29 -35.61
CA ARG A 105 -24.41 6.32 -36.25
C ARG A 105 -25.69 6.05 -35.43
N ASN A 106 -26.30 7.11 -34.90
CA ASN A 106 -27.54 7.10 -34.09
C ASN A 106 -27.42 6.54 -32.67
N VAL A 107 -26.21 6.22 -32.20
CA VAL A 107 -25.94 5.87 -30.80
C VAL A 107 -25.30 7.07 -30.10
N ARG A 108 -25.81 7.42 -28.93
CA ARG A 108 -25.20 8.42 -28.05
C ARG A 108 -23.82 7.92 -27.62
N LEU A 109 -22.82 8.80 -27.61
CA LEU A 109 -21.49 8.43 -27.13
C LEU A 109 -21.37 8.90 -25.70
N THR A 110 -21.14 7.94 -24.82
CA THR A 110 -20.61 8.22 -23.49
C THR A 110 -19.27 8.92 -23.63
N SER A 111 -19.21 10.10 -23.03
CA SER A 111 -17.97 10.87 -22.90
C SER A 111 -17.27 10.49 -21.59
N THR A 112 -15.98 10.81 -21.49
CA THR A 112 -15.22 10.71 -20.25
C THR A 112 -15.92 11.46 -19.10
N GLU A 113 -16.47 12.63 -19.38
CA GLU A 113 -17.17 13.48 -18.42
C GLU A 113 -18.48 12.84 -17.93
N GLU A 114 -19.22 12.18 -18.81
CA GLU A 114 -20.44 11.46 -18.44
C GLU A 114 -20.15 10.29 -17.50
N ILE A 115 -19.05 9.55 -17.72
CA ILE A 115 -18.59 8.49 -16.81
C ILE A 115 -18.21 9.06 -15.44
N LEU A 116 -17.54 10.21 -15.39
CA LEU A 116 -17.17 10.88 -14.15
C LEU A 116 -18.39 11.38 -13.37
N ASP A 117 -19.39 11.91 -14.07
CA ASP A 117 -20.64 12.33 -13.45
C ASP A 117 -21.47 11.13 -12.94
N LEU A 118 -21.39 9.99 -13.62
CA LEU A 118 -21.99 8.74 -13.15
C LEU A 118 -21.37 8.31 -11.81
N VAL A 119 -20.04 8.35 -11.68
CA VAL A 119 -19.34 8.04 -10.41
C VAL A 119 -19.89 8.86 -9.24
N GLY A 120 -20.17 10.15 -9.43
CA GLY A 120 -20.79 10.98 -8.40
C GLY A 120 -22.23 10.57 -8.05
N LYS A 121 -23.01 10.11 -9.04
CA LYS A 121 -24.40 9.63 -8.87
C LYS A 121 -24.50 8.28 -8.17
N PHE A 122 -23.43 7.48 -8.19
CA PHE A 122 -23.36 6.18 -7.52
C PHE A 122 -22.97 6.24 -6.04
N SER A 123 -22.77 7.44 -5.45
CA SER A 123 -22.48 7.54 -4.02
C SER A 123 -23.61 6.95 -3.15
N HIS A 124 -23.22 6.43 -1.96
CA HIS A 124 -23.93 5.57 -0.99
C HIS A 124 -25.43 5.85 -0.69
N ALA A 125 -26.02 6.92 -1.18
CA ALA A 125 -27.43 7.24 -0.97
C ALA A 125 -28.42 6.35 -1.76
N LYS A 126 -27.95 5.43 -2.62
CA LYS A 126 -28.81 4.59 -3.44
C LYS A 126 -28.92 3.16 -2.94
N ALA A 127 -30.15 2.67 -2.86
CA ALA A 127 -30.45 1.31 -2.47
C ALA A 127 -30.02 0.29 -3.56
N PHE A 128 -29.55 -0.87 -3.10
CA PHE A 128 -29.07 -1.97 -3.94
C PHE A 128 -30.22 -2.81 -4.50
N HIS A 129 -31.13 -2.18 -5.26
CA HIS A 129 -32.23 -2.86 -5.96
C HIS A 129 -31.97 -2.94 -7.48
N ASP A 130 -32.70 -3.85 -8.14
CA ASP A 130 -32.62 -4.10 -9.59
C ASP A 130 -33.46 -3.15 -10.45
N GLU A 131 -34.24 -2.28 -9.80
CA GLU A 131 -35.00 -1.22 -10.48
C GLU A 131 -34.07 -0.25 -11.22
N SER A 132 -34.55 0.40 -12.27
CA SER A 132 -33.73 1.28 -13.15
C SER A 132 -33.06 2.43 -12.40
N THR A 133 -33.62 2.87 -11.28
CA THR A 133 -33.04 3.91 -10.41
C THR A 133 -32.00 3.37 -9.42
N GLY A 134 -31.92 2.05 -9.29
CA GLY A 134 -31.05 1.32 -8.38
C GLY A 134 -29.65 1.11 -8.91
N PHE A 135 -28.79 0.61 -8.03
CA PHE A 135 -27.38 0.36 -8.36
C PHE A 135 -27.23 -0.58 -9.55
N PHE A 136 -27.90 -1.74 -9.52
CA PHE A 136 -27.77 -2.75 -10.58
C PHE A 136 -28.42 -2.31 -11.88
N GLY A 137 -29.54 -1.60 -11.82
CA GLY A 137 -30.22 -1.05 -12.99
C GLY A 137 -29.37 -0.03 -13.74
N MET A 138 -28.85 0.98 -13.04
CA MET A 138 -28.00 2.01 -13.65
C MET A 138 -26.67 1.43 -14.14
N ALA A 139 -26.03 0.55 -13.36
CA ALA A 139 -24.78 -0.07 -13.78
C ALA A 139 -24.98 -0.92 -15.04
N ARG A 140 -26.05 -1.72 -15.09
CA ARG A 140 -26.41 -2.50 -16.27
C ARG A 140 -26.65 -1.61 -17.49
N GLU A 141 -27.45 -0.56 -17.35
CA GLU A 141 -27.73 0.39 -18.44
C GLU A 141 -26.44 1.00 -18.99
N VAL A 142 -25.52 1.42 -18.12
CA VAL A 142 -24.21 1.98 -18.53
C VAL A 142 -23.36 0.93 -19.26
N PHE A 143 -23.26 -0.29 -18.74
CA PHE A 143 -22.46 -1.35 -19.37
C PHE A 143 -23.08 -1.84 -20.69
N GLU A 144 -24.40 -1.95 -20.75
CA GLU A 144 -25.14 -2.30 -21.97
C GLU A 144 -24.98 -1.20 -23.03
N HIS A 145 -25.04 0.07 -22.63
CA HIS A 145 -24.78 1.18 -23.52
C HIS A 145 -23.33 1.17 -24.04
N LEU A 146 -22.34 0.96 -23.17
CA LEU A 146 -20.93 0.83 -23.55
C LEU A 146 -20.71 -0.36 -24.51
N ALA A 147 -21.36 -1.50 -24.27
CA ALA A 147 -21.28 -2.66 -25.16
C ALA A 147 -21.87 -2.35 -26.54
N MET A 148 -23.06 -1.75 -26.60
CA MET A 148 -23.72 -1.35 -27.85
C MET A 148 -22.87 -0.35 -28.64
N GLU A 149 -22.25 0.62 -27.97
CA GLU A 149 -21.36 1.59 -28.63
C GLU A 149 -20.13 0.94 -29.25
N GLU A 150 -19.56 -0.07 -28.60
CA GLU A 150 -18.42 -0.84 -29.11
C GLU A 150 -18.82 -1.75 -30.27
N GLU A 151 -19.99 -2.41 -30.18
CA GLU A 151 -20.56 -3.20 -31.29
C GLU A 151 -20.71 -2.33 -32.54
N VAL A 152 -21.36 -1.17 -32.43
CA VAL A 152 -21.55 -0.24 -33.56
C VAL A 152 -20.22 0.29 -34.12
N ALA A 153 -19.22 0.52 -33.26
CA ALA A 153 -17.87 0.90 -33.70
C ALA A 153 -17.16 -0.24 -34.45
N THR A 154 -17.30 -1.48 -33.99
CA THR A 154 -16.69 -2.65 -34.65
C THR A 154 -17.36 -3.00 -35.98
N GLU A 155 -18.69 -2.88 -36.07
CA GLU A 155 -19.43 -3.02 -37.32
C GLU A 155 -19.01 -1.96 -38.35
N ALA A 156 -18.73 -0.73 -37.92
CA ALA A 156 -18.23 0.31 -38.82
C ALA A 156 -16.81 0.04 -39.32
N ALA A 157 -16.02 -0.71 -38.56
CA ALA A 157 -14.63 -1.04 -38.88
C ALA A 157 -14.45 -2.42 -39.54
N ASP A 158 -15.51 -3.22 -39.66
CA ASP A 158 -15.50 -4.62 -40.13
C ASP A 158 -14.50 -5.51 -39.35
N VAL A 159 -14.45 -5.32 -38.03
CA VAL A 159 -13.57 -6.07 -37.11
C VAL A 159 -14.44 -6.91 -36.16
N ALA A 160 -13.98 -8.12 -35.82
CA ALA A 160 -14.68 -8.99 -34.87
C ALA A 160 -14.88 -8.30 -33.50
N CYS A 161 -16.14 -8.21 -33.06
CA CYS A 161 -16.49 -7.65 -31.76
C CYS A 161 -16.16 -8.62 -30.62
N PRO A 162 -15.45 -8.18 -29.57
CA PRO A 162 -15.39 -8.93 -28.32
C PRO A 162 -16.80 -9.10 -27.76
N GLN A 163 -17.17 -10.31 -27.35
CA GLN A 163 -18.46 -10.54 -26.71
C GLN A 163 -18.41 -10.00 -25.26
N TYR A 164 -19.18 -8.95 -24.99
CA TYR A 164 -19.30 -8.39 -23.65
C TYR A 164 -20.46 -9.06 -22.90
N PRO A 165 -20.20 -9.76 -21.79
CA PRO A 165 -21.26 -10.31 -20.96
C PRO A 165 -22.02 -9.19 -20.24
N SER A 166 -23.31 -9.42 -19.99
CA SER A 166 -24.15 -8.48 -19.24
C SER A 166 -23.82 -8.49 -17.74
N PHE A 167 -24.15 -7.39 -17.05
CA PHE A 167 -23.85 -7.19 -15.63
C PHE A 167 -24.63 -8.12 -14.67
N GLY A 168 -25.77 -8.64 -15.11
CA GLY A 168 -26.67 -9.48 -14.30
C GLY A 168 -27.62 -8.68 -13.40
N PHE A 169 -28.20 -9.37 -12.41
CA PHE A 169 -29.17 -8.90 -11.41
C PHE A 169 -28.75 -9.33 -10.02
N SER A 170 -29.05 -8.54 -8.99
CA SER A 170 -29.70 -9.01 -7.75
C SER A 170 -29.22 -10.30 -7.06
N ALA A 171 -29.69 -11.41 -7.60
CA ALA A 171 -29.57 -12.78 -7.08
C ALA A 171 -28.51 -13.66 -7.77
N ASP A 172 -27.88 -13.18 -8.84
CA ASP A 172 -26.85 -13.91 -9.59
C ASP A 172 -25.62 -14.34 -8.78
N ASP A 173 -25.06 -15.49 -9.16
CA ASP A 173 -23.91 -16.14 -8.52
C ASP A 173 -22.56 -15.54 -8.96
N TYR A 174 -21.59 -15.58 -8.03
CA TYR A 174 -20.28 -14.96 -8.20
C TYR A 174 -19.43 -15.64 -9.28
N ASP A 175 -19.35 -16.98 -9.29
CA ASP A 175 -18.40 -17.69 -10.15
C ASP A 175 -18.90 -17.78 -11.59
N THR A 176 -20.23 -17.82 -11.77
CA THR A 176 -20.88 -18.00 -13.07
C THR A 176 -21.05 -16.71 -13.86
N ILE A 177 -21.39 -15.59 -13.22
CA ILE A 177 -21.74 -14.33 -13.91
C ILE A 177 -20.77 -13.23 -13.53
N VAL A 178 -20.60 -12.95 -12.23
CA VAL A 178 -19.86 -11.78 -11.73
C VAL A 178 -18.37 -11.85 -12.08
N LYS A 179 -17.74 -13.02 -11.88
CA LYS A 179 -16.32 -13.24 -12.18
C LYS A 179 -15.98 -13.17 -13.67
N PRO A 180 -16.66 -13.88 -14.60
CA PRO A 180 -16.39 -13.74 -16.03
C PRO A 180 -16.76 -12.34 -16.55
N PHE A 181 -17.78 -11.69 -15.97
CA PHE A 181 -18.07 -10.29 -16.23
C PHE A 181 -16.87 -9.40 -15.91
N TYR A 182 -16.42 -9.36 -14.65
CA TYR A 182 -15.29 -8.49 -14.32
C TYR A 182 -13.99 -8.90 -15.01
N ALA A 183 -13.78 -10.17 -15.33
CA ALA A 183 -12.62 -10.63 -16.10
C ALA A 183 -12.61 -10.04 -17.52
N SER A 184 -13.71 -10.13 -18.25
CA SER A 184 -13.84 -9.57 -19.61
C SER A 184 -13.76 -8.04 -19.61
N TRP A 185 -14.44 -7.39 -18.68
CA TRP A 185 -14.47 -5.93 -18.59
C TRP A 185 -13.16 -5.33 -18.04
N SER A 186 -12.40 -6.02 -17.18
CA SER A 186 -11.12 -5.50 -16.67
C SER A 186 -10.09 -5.20 -17.77
N GLY A 187 -10.16 -5.93 -18.88
CA GLY A 187 -9.31 -5.74 -20.07
C GLY A 187 -9.88 -4.76 -21.09
N PHE A 188 -10.94 -4.02 -20.77
CA PHE A 188 -11.66 -3.17 -21.73
C PHE A 188 -10.72 -2.23 -22.50
N SER A 189 -10.90 -2.18 -23.81
CA SER A 189 -10.25 -1.26 -24.73
C SER A 189 -11.21 -0.87 -25.84
N THR A 190 -11.45 0.42 -26.02
CA THR A 190 -12.34 0.89 -27.09
C THR A 190 -11.76 0.65 -28.48
N ARG A 191 -12.65 0.31 -29.41
CA ARG A 191 -12.43 0.28 -30.86
C ARG A 191 -12.92 1.54 -31.57
N LYS A 192 -13.53 2.46 -30.83
CA LYS A 192 -13.94 3.79 -31.33
C LYS A 192 -12.76 4.54 -31.94
N SER A 193 -13.02 5.23 -33.06
CA SER A 193 -11.99 5.95 -33.82
C SER A 193 -11.63 7.32 -33.23
N PHE A 194 -12.47 7.89 -32.35
CA PHE A 194 -12.32 9.22 -31.71
C PHE A 194 -11.98 10.36 -32.69
N SER A 195 -12.39 10.25 -33.95
CA SER A 195 -12.10 11.25 -34.99
C SER A 195 -12.68 12.64 -34.68
N TRP A 196 -13.76 12.71 -33.90
CA TRP A 196 -14.37 13.97 -33.46
C TRP A 196 -13.55 14.73 -32.40
N LYS A 197 -12.52 14.12 -31.80
CA LYS A 197 -11.59 14.79 -30.88
C LYS A 197 -10.37 15.38 -31.61
N GLU A 198 -10.31 15.27 -32.94
CA GLU A 198 -9.27 15.91 -33.73
C GLU A 198 -9.39 17.44 -33.70
N LYS A 199 -8.28 18.11 -33.37
CA LYS A 199 -8.25 19.57 -33.20
C LYS A 199 -8.16 20.32 -34.53
N TYR A 200 -7.50 19.73 -35.51
CA TYR A 200 -7.26 20.38 -36.80
C TYR A 200 -7.94 19.64 -37.95
N ARG A 201 -8.46 20.37 -38.92
CA ARG A 201 -8.89 19.78 -40.20
C ARG A 201 -7.70 19.75 -41.14
N LEU A 202 -7.39 18.58 -41.70
CA LEU A 202 -6.23 18.40 -42.58
C LEU A 202 -6.30 19.23 -43.88
N SER A 203 -7.51 19.64 -44.27
CA SER A 203 -7.77 20.50 -45.43
C SER A 203 -7.31 21.95 -45.22
N ASP A 204 -7.20 22.41 -43.98
CA ASP A 204 -6.82 23.80 -43.65
C ASP A 204 -5.29 24.00 -43.65
N ALA A 205 -4.52 22.95 -43.96
CA ALA A 205 -3.07 22.99 -43.93
C ALA A 205 -2.49 23.78 -45.13
N PRO A 206 -1.70 24.84 -44.91
CA PRO A 206 -1.12 25.63 -46.00
C PRO A 206 0.01 24.90 -46.74
N ASP A 207 0.78 24.05 -46.03
CA ASP A 207 1.93 23.32 -46.58
C ASP A 207 1.89 21.83 -46.21
N ARG A 208 2.54 20.99 -47.03
CA ARG A 208 2.73 19.55 -46.73
C ARG A 208 3.39 19.31 -45.37
N ARG A 209 4.33 20.17 -44.97
CA ARG A 209 5.00 20.09 -43.66
C ARG A 209 4.02 20.37 -42.52
N VAL A 210 3.20 21.40 -42.65
CA VAL A 210 2.19 21.79 -41.66
C VAL A 210 1.12 20.70 -41.56
N ARG A 211 0.69 20.14 -42.69
CA ARG A 211 -0.22 18.98 -42.73
C ARG A 211 0.32 17.79 -41.93
N ARG A 212 1.60 17.44 -42.08
CA ARG A 212 2.21 16.35 -41.29
C ARG A 212 2.25 16.64 -39.79
N LEU A 213 2.49 17.89 -39.41
CA LEU A 213 2.44 18.31 -38.01
C LEU A 213 1.01 18.23 -37.47
N MET A 214 0.01 18.68 -38.24
CA MET A 214 -1.41 18.59 -37.90
C MET A 214 -1.87 17.13 -37.79
N GLU A 215 -1.48 16.25 -38.71
CA GLU A 215 -1.76 14.80 -38.64
C GLU A 215 -1.16 14.18 -37.37
N LYS A 216 0.07 14.57 -37.01
CA LYS A 216 0.74 14.10 -35.79
C LYS A 216 0.03 14.61 -34.54
N GLU A 217 -0.39 15.87 -34.50
CA GLU A 217 -1.12 16.44 -33.37
C GLU A 217 -2.53 15.83 -33.26
N ASN A 218 -3.24 15.63 -34.36
CA ASN A 218 -4.53 14.92 -34.38
C ASN A 218 -4.39 13.48 -33.89
N LYS A 219 -3.36 12.76 -34.35
CA LYS A 219 -3.08 11.39 -33.86
C LYS A 219 -2.84 11.40 -32.34
N LYS A 220 -2.06 12.36 -31.83
CA LYS A 220 -1.83 12.53 -30.39
C LYS A 220 -3.14 12.80 -29.64
N CYS A 221 -3.97 13.73 -30.13
CA CYS A 221 -5.28 14.03 -29.53
C CYS A 221 -6.19 12.80 -29.51
N ARG A 222 -6.22 11.99 -30.57
CA ARG A 222 -6.99 10.74 -30.62
C ARG A 222 -6.48 9.72 -29.61
N GLU A 223 -5.16 9.49 -29.57
CA GLU A 223 -4.54 8.55 -28.64
C GLU A 223 -4.72 8.96 -27.18
N ASP A 224 -4.61 10.26 -26.88
CA ASP A 224 -4.84 10.80 -25.54
C ASP A 224 -6.32 10.67 -25.14
N ALA A 225 -7.27 10.93 -26.04
CA ALA A 225 -8.70 10.73 -25.79
C ALA A 225 -9.05 9.25 -25.56
N ILE A 226 -8.51 8.34 -26.37
CA ILE A 226 -8.67 6.89 -26.18
C ILE A 226 -8.10 6.45 -24.83
N ARG A 227 -6.93 6.96 -24.46
CA ARG A 227 -6.30 6.65 -23.16
C ARG A 227 -7.19 7.09 -22.01
N GLN A 228 -7.63 8.35 -22.01
CA GLN A 228 -8.50 8.90 -20.96
C GLN A 228 -9.83 8.14 -20.86
N PHE A 229 -10.44 7.78 -21.99
CA PHE A 229 -11.69 7.01 -21.99
C PHE A 229 -11.50 5.61 -21.42
N ASN A 230 -10.47 4.89 -21.87
CA ASN A 230 -10.17 3.55 -21.34
C ASN A 230 -9.86 3.60 -19.84
N GLU A 231 -9.12 4.62 -19.39
CA GLU A 231 -8.81 4.82 -17.99
C GLU A 231 -10.08 5.10 -17.16
N ALA A 232 -10.98 5.94 -17.67
CA ALA A 232 -12.27 6.24 -17.04
C ALA A 232 -13.19 5.01 -16.94
N VAL A 233 -13.29 4.20 -18.01
CA VAL A 233 -14.08 2.97 -17.99
C VAL A 233 -13.49 1.96 -17.01
N ARG A 234 -12.17 1.77 -17.01
CA ARG A 234 -11.49 0.88 -16.06
C ARG A 234 -11.66 1.35 -14.62
N PHE A 235 -11.57 2.66 -14.39
CA PHE A 235 -11.86 3.26 -13.09
C PHE A 235 -13.30 2.96 -12.67
N PHE A 236 -14.27 3.19 -13.55
CA PHE A 236 -15.67 2.88 -13.30
C PHE A 236 -15.90 1.40 -12.97
N ILE A 237 -15.26 0.48 -13.69
CA ILE A 237 -15.33 -0.96 -13.39
C ILE A 237 -14.74 -1.26 -12.00
N THR A 238 -13.58 -0.70 -11.67
CA THR A 238 -13.01 -0.89 -10.32
C THR A 238 -13.87 -0.29 -9.23
N PHE A 239 -14.52 0.84 -9.52
CA PHE A 239 -15.43 1.55 -8.65
C PHE A 239 -16.68 0.69 -8.36
N VAL A 240 -17.33 0.16 -9.40
CA VAL A 240 -18.49 -0.74 -9.30
C VAL A 240 -18.11 -2.01 -8.56
N ARG A 241 -16.98 -2.62 -8.93
CA ARG A 241 -16.46 -3.87 -8.31
C ARG A 241 -16.28 -3.77 -6.80
N ARG A 242 -15.91 -2.60 -6.27
CA ARG A 242 -15.73 -2.40 -4.82
C ARG A 242 -17.03 -2.23 -4.07
N ARG A 243 -18.07 -1.75 -4.76
CA ARG A 243 -19.38 -1.41 -4.20
C ARG A 243 -20.39 -2.53 -4.39
N ASP A 244 -20.12 -3.43 -5.32
CA ASP A 244 -20.90 -4.62 -5.58
C ASP A 244 -20.87 -5.58 -4.38
N PRO A 245 -22.01 -5.79 -3.69
CA PRO A 245 -22.08 -6.72 -2.56
C PRO A 245 -21.79 -8.16 -2.96
N ARG A 246 -21.98 -8.54 -4.23
CA ARG A 246 -21.68 -9.89 -4.73
C ARG A 246 -20.20 -10.11 -4.97
N TYR A 247 -19.43 -9.03 -5.15
CA TYR A 247 -18.01 -9.14 -5.38
C TYR A 247 -17.29 -9.41 -4.05
N ILE A 248 -17.19 -10.69 -3.70
CA ILE A 248 -16.50 -11.12 -2.48
C ILE A 248 -14.99 -10.83 -2.67
N PRO A 249 -14.39 -9.87 -1.92
CA PRO A 249 -13.04 -9.38 -2.20
C PRO A 249 -11.91 -10.39 -1.94
N ASN A 250 -12.24 -11.63 -1.61
CA ASN A 250 -11.25 -12.68 -1.34
C ASN A 250 -11.94 -14.04 -1.41
N SER A 251 -11.77 -14.75 -2.52
CA SER A 251 -12.05 -16.20 -2.56
C SER A 251 -11.08 -17.02 -1.69
N GLN A 252 -10.23 -16.35 -0.91
CA GLN A 252 -9.37 -16.96 0.10
C GLN A 252 -9.53 -16.20 1.41
N THR A 253 -10.18 -16.83 2.38
CA THR A 253 -10.15 -16.35 3.76
C THR A 253 -8.68 -16.19 4.20
N PRO A 254 -8.37 -15.36 5.21
CA PRO A 254 -7.01 -15.33 5.77
C PRO A 254 -6.51 -16.73 6.19
N ALA A 255 -7.41 -17.64 6.56
CA ALA A 255 -7.10 -19.04 6.81
C ALA A 255 -6.68 -19.80 5.53
N ASP A 256 -7.39 -19.61 4.41
CA ASP A 256 -7.04 -20.23 3.13
C ASP A 256 -5.68 -19.75 2.60
N ARG A 257 -5.36 -18.47 2.82
CA ARG A 257 -4.02 -17.92 2.52
C ARG A 257 -2.93 -18.56 3.38
N GLN A 258 -3.19 -18.80 4.66
CA GLN A 258 -2.25 -19.50 5.53
C GLN A 258 -2.04 -20.96 5.08
N ILE A 259 -3.12 -21.62 4.65
CA ILE A 259 -3.09 -22.99 4.13
C ILE A 259 -2.31 -23.06 2.82
N SER A 260 -2.54 -22.13 1.88
CA SER A 260 -1.82 -22.10 0.61
C SER A 260 -0.33 -21.82 0.80
N LEU A 261 0.05 -20.90 1.70
CA LEU A 261 1.44 -20.66 2.10
C LEU A 261 2.08 -21.89 2.73
N ARG A 262 1.36 -22.60 3.62
CA ARG A 262 1.85 -23.84 4.22
C ARG A 262 2.05 -24.93 3.18
N ASN A 263 1.12 -25.09 2.25
CA ASN A 263 1.21 -26.08 1.18
C ASN A 263 2.35 -25.74 0.20
N ALA A 264 2.54 -24.47 -0.13
CA ALA A 264 3.67 -24.01 -0.93
C ALA A 264 5.01 -24.30 -0.24
N ALA A 265 5.15 -23.95 1.05
CA ALA A 265 6.34 -24.24 1.84
C ALA A 265 6.61 -25.75 1.96
N ALA A 266 5.57 -26.56 2.18
CA ALA A 266 5.67 -28.01 2.23
C ALA A 266 6.11 -28.59 0.86
N SER A 267 5.58 -28.07 -0.25
CA SER A 267 5.96 -28.49 -1.60
C SER A 267 7.41 -28.12 -1.94
N GLN A 268 7.87 -26.93 -1.51
CA GLN A 268 9.25 -26.49 -1.69
C GLN A 268 10.22 -27.32 -0.84
N ALA A 269 9.85 -27.61 0.42
CA ALA A 269 10.62 -28.48 1.31
C ALA A 269 10.66 -29.93 0.78
N ALA A 270 9.58 -30.42 0.16
CA ALA A 270 9.59 -31.73 -0.50
C ALA A 270 10.56 -31.75 -1.69
N ARG A 271 10.51 -30.73 -2.56
CA ARG A 271 11.44 -30.58 -3.70
C ARG A 271 12.89 -30.49 -3.22
N SER A 272 13.18 -29.74 -2.16
CA SER A 272 14.54 -29.64 -1.62
C SER A 272 15.02 -30.94 -0.99
N ARG A 273 14.16 -31.67 -0.27
CA ARG A 273 14.48 -33.00 0.27
C ARG A 273 14.78 -34.00 -0.84
N THR A 274 13.97 -34.04 -1.89
CA THR A 274 14.20 -34.92 -3.04
C THR A 274 15.49 -34.56 -3.77
N ALA A 275 15.76 -33.28 -4.00
CA ALA A 275 17.02 -32.83 -4.61
C ALA A 275 18.24 -33.18 -3.75
N TYR A 276 18.14 -33.04 -2.42
CA TYR A 276 19.19 -33.43 -1.48
C TYR A 276 19.42 -34.94 -1.49
N GLN A 277 18.35 -35.74 -1.52
CA GLN A 277 18.44 -37.19 -1.59
C GLN A 277 19.05 -37.66 -2.92
N GLN A 278 18.69 -37.03 -4.04
CA GLN A 278 19.35 -37.29 -5.33
C GLN A 278 20.84 -36.95 -5.27
N LYS A 279 21.21 -35.83 -4.64
CA LYS A 279 22.60 -35.44 -4.46
C LYS A 279 23.39 -36.43 -3.61
N ILE A 280 22.80 -36.93 -2.51
CA ILE A 280 23.39 -38.00 -1.70
C ILE A 280 23.52 -39.28 -2.51
N GLY A 281 22.48 -39.69 -3.24
CA GLY A 281 22.52 -40.90 -4.06
C GLY A 281 23.53 -40.83 -5.20
N SER A 282 23.82 -39.63 -5.71
CA SER A 282 24.87 -39.39 -6.72
C SER A 282 26.26 -39.15 -6.12
N TYR A 283 26.39 -39.05 -4.79
CA TYR A 283 27.66 -38.82 -4.13
C TYR A 283 28.40 -40.15 -4.03
N GLU A 284 29.37 -40.35 -4.91
CA GLU A 284 30.30 -41.48 -4.83
C GLU A 284 31.51 -41.05 -3.99
N ASP A 285 31.83 -41.83 -2.95
CA ASP A 285 32.97 -41.54 -2.08
C ASP A 285 34.27 -41.53 -2.91
N PRO A 286 35.10 -40.47 -2.77
CA PRO A 286 36.41 -40.43 -3.40
C PRO A 286 37.26 -41.64 -3.01
N GLU A 287 38.07 -42.16 -3.95
CA GLU A 287 38.85 -43.40 -3.78
C GLU A 287 39.75 -43.43 -2.54
N TRP A 288 40.30 -42.27 -2.13
CA TRP A 288 41.13 -42.14 -0.93
C TRP A 288 40.37 -42.42 0.39
N THR A 289 39.04 -42.46 0.35
CA THR A 289 38.16 -42.75 1.49
C THR A 289 37.83 -44.24 1.60
N ARG A 290 38.12 -45.04 0.56
CA ARG A 290 37.86 -46.48 0.55
C ARG A 290 39.01 -47.19 1.29
N PRO A 291 38.73 -48.09 2.25
CA PRO A 291 39.78 -48.86 2.91
C PRO A 291 40.54 -49.70 1.87
N GLN A 292 41.86 -49.51 1.76
CA GLN A 292 42.71 -50.34 0.92
C GLN A 292 42.82 -51.73 1.56
N GLN A 293 42.19 -52.74 0.95
CA GLN A 293 42.34 -54.14 1.37
C GLN A 293 43.68 -54.67 0.88
N ASP A 294 44.75 -54.39 1.62
CA ASP A 294 45.98 -55.19 1.58
C ASP A 294 46.03 -56.06 2.83
N GLY A 295 46.02 -57.38 2.60
CA GLY A 295 46.10 -58.39 3.64
C GLY A 295 47.50 -58.52 4.23
N THR A 296 47.55 -59.04 5.46
CA THR A 296 48.73 -59.41 6.27
C THR A 296 49.27 -58.34 7.23
N HIS A 297 48.54 -58.08 8.32
CA HIS A 297 49.10 -58.19 9.67
C HIS A 297 47.95 -58.32 10.67
N GLU A 298 47.93 -59.43 11.41
CA GLU A 298 47.07 -59.62 12.57
C GLU A 298 47.65 -58.78 13.71
N ASP A 299 47.13 -57.58 13.91
CA ASP A 299 47.23 -56.89 15.19
C ASP A 299 45.83 -56.77 15.79
N ASP A 300 45.59 -57.68 16.71
CA ASP A 300 44.62 -57.62 17.79
C ASP A 300 44.76 -56.27 18.52
N PHE A 301 44.05 -55.25 18.02
CA PHE A 301 43.88 -54.00 18.76
C PHE A 301 42.52 -54.05 19.44
N SER A 302 42.54 -54.62 20.64
CA SER A 302 41.48 -54.54 21.62
C SER A 302 40.87 -53.14 21.65
N ASP A 303 39.55 -53.12 21.56
CA ASP A 303 38.67 -52.00 21.87
C ASP A 303 39.15 -51.27 23.13
N ILE A 304 39.78 -50.12 22.93
CA ILE A 304 40.06 -49.16 23.99
C ILE A 304 39.24 -47.93 23.62
N GLU A 305 37.98 -47.98 24.04
CA GLU A 305 37.20 -46.82 24.45
C GLU A 305 37.97 -46.09 25.56
N VAL A 306 38.99 -45.30 25.21
CA VAL A 306 39.33 -44.13 26.02
C VAL A 306 38.48 -43.00 25.50
N GLU A 307 37.22 -42.99 25.92
CA GLU A 307 36.41 -41.78 25.98
C GLU A 307 37.09 -40.85 27.00
N SER A 308 38.20 -40.21 26.60
CA SER A 308 38.74 -39.11 27.35
C SER A 308 37.72 -38.00 27.24
N ASP A 309 36.93 -37.80 28.30
CA ASP A 309 36.06 -36.66 28.48
C ASP A 309 36.88 -35.37 28.34
N VAL A 310 37.06 -34.89 27.11
CA VAL A 310 37.61 -33.57 26.87
C VAL A 310 36.50 -32.62 27.28
N GLU A 311 36.60 -32.06 28.49
CA GLU A 311 35.65 -31.06 28.99
C GLU A 311 35.60 -29.86 28.04
N ILE A 312 34.62 -29.86 27.13
CA ILE A 312 34.41 -28.78 26.18
C ILE A 312 33.73 -27.62 26.92
N LEU A 313 34.50 -26.60 27.25
CA LEU A 313 34.02 -25.38 27.91
C LEU A 313 33.21 -24.54 26.90
N LYS A 314 31.90 -24.40 27.12
CA LYS A 314 31.02 -23.61 26.26
C LYS A 314 30.69 -22.25 26.86
N CYS A 315 30.86 -21.19 26.08
CA CYS A 315 30.35 -19.87 26.45
C CYS A 315 28.87 -19.77 26.11
N VAL A 316 27.99 -19.65 27.11
CA VAL A 316 26.52 -19.55 26.92
C VAL A 316 26.13 -18.30 26.12
N ILE A 317 26.89 -17.21 26.27
CA ILE A 317 26.59 -15.91 25.66
C ILE A 317 26.98 -15.89 24.19
N CYS A 318 28.16 -16.44 23.86
CA CYS A 318 28.69 -16.44 22.49
C CYS A 318 28.43 -17.75 21.73
N LYS A 319 27.90 -18.78 22.40
CA LYS A 319 27.66 -20.14 21.87
C LYS A 319 28.91 -20.78 21.24
N LYS A 320 30.10 -20.45 21.76
CA LYS A 320 31.39 -20.99 21.31
C LYS A 320 31.89 -22.03 22.31
N SER A 321 32.33 -23.17 21.81
CA SER A 321 33.01 -24.22 22.56
C SER A 321 34.53 -24.04 22.48
N PHE A 322 35.21 -24.27 23.59
CA PHE A 322 36.66 -24.18 23.73
C PHE A 322 37.18 -25.46 24.36
N LYS A 323 38.35 -25.91 23.90
CA LYS A 323 39.00 -27.15 24.36
C LYS A 323 39.98 -26.91 25.52
N SER A 324 40.21 -25.65 25.90
CA SER A 324 41.16 -25.26 26.93
C SER A 324 40.64 -24.06 27.72
N ILE A 325 40.87 -24.08 29.03
CA ILE A 325 40.53 -22.99 29.97
C ILE A 325 41.20 -21.68 29.56
N GLN A 326 42.47 -21.72 29.14
CA GLN A 326 43.20 -20.51 28.74
C GLN A 326 42.57 -19.83 27.51
N GLN A 327 42.07 -20.62 26.55
CA GLN A 327 41.36 -20.09 25.38
C GLN A 327 40.00 -19.49 25.77
N PHE A 328 39.34 -20.08 26.76
CA PHE A 328 38.10 -19.57 27.32
C PHE A 328 38.30 -18.24 28.06
N GLU A 329 39.33 -18.11 28.89
CA GLU A 329 39.65 -16.85 29.59
C GLU A 329 40.00 -15.72 28.62
N VAL A 330 40.75 -16.01 27.55
CA VAL A 330 41.02 -15.03 26.48
C VAL A 330 39.73 -14.64 25.76
N HIS A 331 38.81 -15.58 25.58
CA HIS A 331 37.49 -15.28 25.03
C HIS A 331 36.67 -14.37 25.96
N GLU A 332 36.67 -14.61 27.27
CA GLU A 332 35.98 -13.77 28.26
C GLU A 332 36.50 -12.33 28.27
N ARG A 333 37.83 -12.15 28.15
CA ARG A 333 38.46 -10.83 28.07
C ARG A 333 38.30 -10.16 26.70
N SER A 334 37.75 -10.85 25.70
CA SER A 334 37.57 -10.29 24.37
C SER A 334 36.49 -9.22 24.34
N LYS A 335 36.76 -8.10 23.64
CA LYS A 335 35.79 -7.00 23.43
C LYS A 335 34.46 -7.49 22.83
N LYS A 336 34.49 -8.55 22.00
CA LYS A 336 33.29 -9.14 21.40
C LYS A 336 32.42 -9.84 22.46
N HIS A 337 33.03 -10.56 23.40
CA HIS A 337 32.32 -11.21 24.50
C HIS A 337 31.72 -10.17 25.47
N HIS A 338 32.51 -9.19 25.92
CA HIS A 338 32.01 -8.10 26.77
C HIS A 338 30.83 -7.34 26.15
N LYS A 339 30.86 -7.05 24.85
CA LYS A 339 29.74 -6.41 24.16
C LYS A 339 28.49 -7.28 24.14
N ALA A 340 28.64 -8.59 23.92
CA ALA A 340 27.53 -9.54 23.96
C ALA A 340 26.94 -9.66 25.38
N VAL A 341 27.78 -9.68 26.42
CA VAL A 341 27.35 -9.67 27.83
C VAL A 341 26.55 -8.41 28.15
N GLN A 342 27.04 -7.24 27.74
CA GLN A 342 26.36 -5.96 28.00
C GLN A 342 25.00 -5.89 27.28
N GLN A 343 24.91 -6.39 26.05
CA GLN A 343 23.65 -6.50 25.31
C GLN A 343 22.66 -7.43 26.02
N LEU A 344 23.12 -8.58 26.50
CA LEU A 344 22.27 -9.51 27.24
C LEU A 344 21.76 -8.90 28.55
N ARG A 345 22.62 -8.20 29.31
CA ARG A 345 22.22 -7.48 30.54
C ARG A 345 21.20 -6.39 30.26
N SER A 346 21.35 -5.63 29.16
CA SER A 346 20.36 -4.64 28.77
C SER A 346 19.03 -5.27 28.39
N LYS A 347 19.07 -6.41 27.69
CA LYS A 347 17.86 -7.16 27.31
C LYS A 347 17.14 -7.70 28.54
N MET A 348 17.86 -8.32 29.47
CA MET A 348 17.33 -8.81 30.75
C MET A 348 16.74 -7.67 31.58
N LYS A 349 17.41 -6.51 31.66
CA LYS A 349 16.89 -5.34 32.36
C LYS A 349 15.59 -4.85 31.72
N LYS A 350 15.52 -4.83 30.39
CA LYS A 350 14.30 -4.46 29.66
C LYS A 350 13.18 -5.48 29.91
N GLU A 351 13.46 -6.78 29.81
CA GLU A 351 12.48 -7.84 30.09
C GLU A 351 11.99 -7.79 31.55
N ASN A 352 12.86 -7.51 32.53
CA ASN A 352 12.45 -7.30 33.91
C ASN A 352 11.58 -6.06 34.09
N MET A 353 11.84 -4.97 33.33
CA MET A 353 10.95 -3.82 33.32
C MET A 353 9.59 -4.16 32.69
N ASP A 354 9.60 -4.89 31.57
CA ASP A 354 8.38 -5.30 30.87
C ASP A 354 7.54 -6.30 31.71
N LEU A 355 8.19 -7.12 32.54
CA LEU A 355 7.55 -8.09 33.45
C LEU A 355 7.29 -7.54 34.86
N GLY A 356 7.61 -6.27 35.13
CA GLY A 356 7.39 -5.63 36.44
C GLY A 356 8.25 -6.17 37.59
N LEU A 357 9.32 -6.91 37.31
CA LEU A 357 10.23 -7.54 38.27
C LEU A 357 11.49 -6.68 38.52
N SER A 358 11.34 -5.36 38.59
CA SER A 358 12.46 -4.48 38.95
C SER A 358 12.88 -4.76 40.40
N PRO A 359 14.17 -5.02 40.69
CA PRO A 359 14.63 -5.03 42.07
C PRO A 359 14.44 -3.61 42.61
N GLY A 360 13.48 -3.44 43.52
CA GLY A 360 13.28 -2.18 44.21
C GLY A 360 14.54 -1.82 45.01
N PRO A 361 14.77 -0.52 45.31
CA PRO A 361 15.82 -0.14 46.23
C PRO A 361 15.60 -0.85 47.58
N PRO A 362 16.66 -1.33 48.26
CA PRO A 362 16.50 -2.06 49.50
C PRO A 362 15.74 -1.18 50.52
N PRO A 363 14.72 -1.72 51.21
CA PRO A 363 14.04 -0.98 52.24
C PRO A 363 15.00 -0.72 53.40
N ASP A 364 15.05 0.55 53.81
CA ASP A 364 15.68 1.03 55.03
C ASP A 364 14.91 0.45 56.23
N THR A 365 15.30 -0.76 56.65
CA THR A 365 14.87 -1.35 57.91
C THR A 365 16.09 -1.48 58.80
N GLY A 366 16.19 -0.60 59.81
CA GLY A 366 17.02 -0.87 60.97
C GLY A 366 16.54 -2.15 61.65
N TYR A 367 17.19 -3.27 61.34
CA TYR A 367 17.25 -4.42 62.24
C TYR A 367 18.59 -5.11 62.05
N THR A 368 19.27 -5.29 63.17
CA THR A 368 20.56 -5.95 63.31
C THR A 368 20.39 -7.46 63.20
N GLU A 369 21.15 -8.12 62.33
CA GLU A 369 21.59 -9.48 62.59
C GLU A 369 22.95 -9.75 61.93
N THR A 370 23.92 -9.95 62.80
CA THR A 370 25.31 -10.30 62.53
C THR A 370 25.39 -11.74 62.03
N ILE A 371 25.96 -11.97 60.83
CA ILE A 371 26.71 -13.20 60.56
C ILE A 371 28.05 -12.81 59.93
N THR A 372 29.08 -13.18 60.69
CA THR A 372 30.51 -13.01 60.50
C THR A 372 31.05 -13.73 59.26
N LEU A 373 31.94 -13.07 58.52
CA LEU A 373 33.18 -13.68 58.04
C LEU A 373 34.23 -12.58 57.81
N SER A 374 35.22 -12.58 58.70
CA SER A 374 36.54 -11.96 58.61
C SER A 374 37.21 -12.28 57.26
N LEU A 375 38.15 -11.52 56.69
CA LEU A 375 39.20 -10.68 57.27
C LEU A 375 39.81 -9.82 56.12
N ALA A 376 40.25 -8.62 56.51
CA ALA A 376 41.14 -7.61 55.91
C ALA A 376 42.06 -8.02 54.70
N GLU A 377 42.53 -7.14 53.80
CA GLU A 377 43.31 -5.89 53.97
C GLU A 377 43.34 -5.11 52.62
N HIS A 378 43.05 -3.80 52.57
CA HIS A 378 43.98 -2.64 52.54
C HIS A 378 43.84 -1.74 51.27
N ILE A 379 43.35 -0.53 51.58
CA ILE A 379 43.30 0.82 50.95
C ILE A 379 44.72 1.30 50.49
N PRO A 380 44.96 2.27 49.55
CA PRO A 380 44.35 3.64 49.40
C PRO A 380 44.03 4.14 47.96
N VAL A 381 43.00 4.97 47.71
CA VAL A 381 42.79 6.43 47.91
C VAL A 381 43.65 7.36 47.03
N GLN A 382 43.00 8.14 46.14
CA GLN A 382 43.08 9.61 45.92
C GLN A 382 42.12 9.99 44.76
N ARG A 383 40.97 10.67 45.01
CA ARG A 383 40.70 12.13 44.98
C ARG A 383 41.15 12.89 43.71
N GLY A 384 40.17 13.56 43.07
CA GLY A 384 40.31 14.62 42.07
C GLY A 384 39.09 14.59 41.13
N SER A 385 37.99 15.30 41.40
CA SER A 385 37.73 16.73 41.13
C SER A 385 37.45 17.03 39.65
N GLU A 386 36.50 17.94 39.45
CA GLU A 386 36.22 18.73 38.24
C GLU A 386 35.30 18.06 37.22
N ASP A 387 34.01 18.40 37.25
CA ASP A 387 33.39 19.62 36.70
C ASP A 387 33.14 19.55 35.19
N LEU A 388 31.86 19.41 34.91
CA LEU A 388 31.11 19.93 33.77
C LEU A 388 31.90 20.92 32.89
N ASN A 389 32.06 20.58 31.61
CA ASN A 389 31.85 21.60 30.59
C ASN A 389 31.23 21.03 29.32
N VAL A 390 30.06 21.59 29.03
CA VAL A 390 29.28 21.47 27.81
C VAL A 390 29.79 22.55 26.85
N ASP A 391 29.56 22.41 25.55
CA ASP A 391 29.83 23.38 24.48
C ASP A 391 31.25 23.44 23.87
N ALA A 392 31.40 22.72 22.75
CA ALA A 392 32.06 23.24 21.54
C ALA A 392 31.80 22.29 20.34
N MET A 393 30.59 22.32 19.77
CA MET A 393 30.34 21.71 18.46
C MET A 393 29.68 22.72 17.52
N THR A 394 30.46 23.69 17.08
CA THR A 394 30.26 24.35 15.78
C THR A 394 31.62 24.81 15.26
N ARG A 395 32.04 24.24 14.12
CA ARG A 395 32.77 24.85 13.00
C ARG A 395 33.77 23.89 12.35
N LEU A 396 33.76 23.94 11.01
CA LEU A 396 34.78 23.50 10.05
C LEU A 396 34.68 22.06 9.57
N GLU A 397 34.07 21.89 8.39
CA GLU A 397 34.66 21.11 7.29
C GLU A 397 33.96 21.47 5.96
N ASP A 398 34.12 22.73 5.56
CA ASP A 398 34.23 23.10 4.15
C ASP A 398 35.74 23.08 3.83
N ARG A 399 36.17 22.20 2.90
CA ARG A 399 37.40 22.24 2.05
C ARG A 399 38.12 20.88 1.96
N GLN A 400 37.82 20.13 0.90
CA GLN A 400 38.81 19.44 0.05
C GLN A 400 38.31 19.62 -1.40
N SER A 401 38.78 20.63 -2.15
CA SER A 401 39.97 20.57 -3.05
C SER A 401 39.92 19.31 -3.93
N THR A 402 39.50 19.35 -5.20
CA THR A 402 40.14 19.91 -6.41
C THR A 402 41.61 19.52 -6.61
N ALA A 403 41.94 19.23 -7.88
CA ALA A 403 43.22 18.90 -8.54
C ALA A 403 43.54 17.40 -8.56
N ASP A 404 43.93 16.75 -9.68
CA ASP A 404 44.37 17.12 -11.04
C ASP A 404 44.61 15.78 -11.80
N PRO A 405 45.12 15.71 -13.06
CA PRO A 405 45.23 16.72 -14.13
C PRO A 405 44.47 16.37 -15.43
#